data_AF-A0A2G1YE52-F1
#
_entry.id   AF-A0A2G1YE52-F1
#
_cell.length_a   1.000
_cell.length_b   1.000
_cell.length_c   1.000
_cell.angle_alpha   90.00
_cell.angle_beta   90.00
_cell.angle_gamma   90.00
#
_symmetry.space_group_name_H-M   'P 1'
#
loop_
_entity.id
_entity.type
_entity.pdbx_description
1 polymer ?
#
loop_
_entity_poly.entity_id
_entity_poly.type
_entity_poly.pdbx_seq_one_letter_code
_entity_poly.pdbx_strand_id
1 'polypeptide(L)' 'MVAELTAALVGADVGLPTAHLDDHAAYIGSWLAILRKDNRALLTAAARAEEAAGFLLRATDLACEDDLDEQAAA' A
#
# COMPACT_ATOMS: atom_id res chain seq x y z
N MET A 1 -1.52 1.60 9.55
CA MET A 1 -2.50 1.41 8.46
C MET A 1 -1.93 1.92 7.16
N VAL A 2 -1.76 3.23 6.94
CA VAL A 2 -1.18 3.76 5.68
C VAL A 2 0.21 3.17 5.37
N ALA A 3 1.16 3.27 6.31
CA ALA A 3 2.52 2.75 6.10
C ALA A 3 2.57 1.24 5.79
N GLU A 4 1.71 0.45 6.45
CA GLU A 4 1.60 -0.99 6.23
C GLU A 4 1.06 -1.32 4.84
N LEU A 5 0.04 -0.56 4.38
CA LEU A 5 -0.47 -0.68 3.03
C LEU A 5 0.59 -0.25 2.00
N THR A 6 1.35 0.82 2.25
CA THR A 6 2.44 1.26 1.38
C THR A 6 3.54 0.20 1.29
N ALA A 7 3.94 -0.39 2.42
CA ALA A 7 4.94 -1.45 2.45
C ALA A 7 4.46 -2.70 1.69
N ALA A 8 3.17 -3.05 1.80
CA ALA A 8 2.57 -4.15 1.05
C ALA A 8 2.53 -3.88 -0.46
N LEU A 9 2.15 -2.67 -0.89
CA LEU A 9 2.12 -2.26 -2.30
C LEU A 9 3.53 -2.29 -2.89
N VAL A 10 4.48 -1.57 -2.29
CA VAL A 10 5.89 -1.57 -2.73
C VAL A 10 6.46 -2.98 -2.73
N GLY A 11 6.16 -3.77 -1.70
CA GLY A 11 6.60 -5.15 -1.61
C GLY A 11 6.08 -6.03 -2.75
N ALA A 12 4.84 -5.81 -3.18
CA ALA A 12 4.28 -6.48 -4.36
C ALA A 12 5.04 -6.07 -5.63
N ASP A 13 5.29 -4.77 -5.83
CA ASP A 13 5.94 -4.24 -7.03
C ASP A 13 7.40 -4.68 -7.16
N VAL A 14 8.11 -4.83 -6.03
CA VAL A 14 9.52 -5.28 -6.02
C VAL A 14 9.68 -6.79 -5.83
N GLY A 15 8.58 -7.56 -5.83
CA GLY A 15 8.60 -9.01 -5.73
C GLY A 15 9.02 -9.57 -4.37
N LEU A 16 8.80 -8.84 -3.28
CA LEU A 16 9.07 -9.32 -1.93
C LEU A 16 8.10 -10.46 -1.55
N PRO A 17 8.58 -11.47 -0.81
CA PRO A 17 7.72 -12.53 -0.29
C PRO A 17 6.63 -11.95 0.62
N THR A 18 5.38 -12.35 0.39
CA THR A 18 4.23 -11.96 1.23
C THR A 18 4.06 -12.84 2.48
N ALA A 19 5.04 -13.71 2.76
CA ALA A 19 5.00 -14.60 3.90
C ALA A 19 5.10 -13.83 5.23
N HIS A 20 4.35 -14.29 6.22
CA HIS A 20 4.09 -13.62 7.50
C HIS A 20 5.34 -13.03 8.18
N LEU A 21 5.35 -11.71 8.35
CA LEU A 21 6.12 -11.06 9.43
C LEU A 21 5.36 -11.29 10.74
N ASP A 22 5.85 -12.22 11.56
CA ASP A 22 5.39 -12.42 12.92
C ASP A 22 5.76 -11.21 13.81
N ASP A 23 5.02 -10.09 13.78
CA ASP A 23 4.85 -9.19 14.96
C ASP A 23 3.82 -8.03 14.84
N HIS A 24 2.57 -8.31 14.46
CA HIS A 24 1.69 -7.24 13.94
C HIS A 24 0.28 -7.12 14.55
N ALA A 25 -0.08 -7.96 15.52
CA ALA A 25 -1.43 -7.96 16.07
C ALA A 25 -1.76 -6.71 16.94
N ALA A 26 -0.74 -6.03 17.49
CA ALA A 26 -0.92 -4.95 18.46
C ALA A 26 -1.66 -3.72 17.89
N TYR A 27 -1.59 -3.47 16.58
CA TYR A 27 -2.22 -2.31 15.94
C TYR A 27 -3.57 -2.61 15.27
N ILE A 28 -3.96 -3.87 15.11
CA ILE A 28 -5.26 -4.24 14.52
C ILE A 28 -6.41 -3.66 15.36
N GLY A 29 -6.28 -3.68 16.69
CA GLY A 29 -7.28 -3.11 17.59
C GLY A 29 -7.51 -1.60 17.38
N SER A 30 -6.44 -0.83 17.13
CA SER A 30 -6.55 0.62 16.89
C SER A 30 -7.16 0.91 15.51
N TRP A 31 -6.85 0.11 14.49
CA TRP A 31 -7.46 0.27 13.17
C TRP A 31 -8.95 -0.08 13.19
N LEU A 32 -9.35 -1.14 13.89
CA LEU A 32 -10.75 -1.49 14.06
C LEU A 32 -11.54 -0.37 14.78
N ALA A 33 -10.94 0.32 15.74
CA ALA A 33 -11.56 1.47 16.38
C ALA A 33 -11.79 2.63 15.39
N ILE A 34 -10.81 2.91 14.53
CA ILE A 34 -10.92 3.94 13.48
C ILE A 34 -12.01 3.55 12.46
N LEU A 35 -12.00 2.31 11.97
CA LEU A 35 -12.94 1.83 10.95
C LEU A 35 -14.39 1.78 11.46
N ARG A 36 -14.60 1.49 12.75
CA ARG A 36 -15.93 1.60 13.36
C ARG A 36 -16.45 3.04 13.41
N LYS A 37 -15.55 4.02 13.53
CA LYS A 37 -15.91 5.45 13.57
C LYS A 37 -16.09 6.03 12.16
N ASP A 38 -15.30 5.56 11.21
CA ASP A 38 -15.31 6.01 9.82
C ASP A 38 -14.99 4.84 8.87
N ASN A 39 -16.00 4.38 8.13
CA ASN A 39 -15.85 3.29 7.17
C ASN A 39 -15.06 3.70 5.92
N ARG A 40 -14.92 5.00 5.63
CA ARG A 40 -14.14 5.50 4.50
C ARG A 40 -12.67 5.62 4.84
N ALA A 41 -12.30 5.55 6.13
CA ALA A 41 -10.91 5.65 6.58
C ALA A 41 -10.00 4.62 5.91
N LEU A 42 -10.52 3.41 5.58
CA LEU A 42 -9.76 2.42 4.81
C LEU A 42 -9.45 2.91 3.40
N LEU A 43 -10.44 3.41 2.67
CA LEU A 43 -10.28 3.92 1.31
C LEU A 43 -9.36 5.14 1.27
N THR A 44 -9.51 6.05 2.25
CA THR A 44 -8.60 7.19 2.39
C THR A 44 -7.17 6.74 2.68
N ALA A 45 -6.98 5.74 3.54
CA ALA A 45 -5.64 5.22 3.80
C ALA A 45 -5.05 4.50 2.59
N ALA A 46 -5.85 3.77 1.82
CA ALA A 46 -5.43 3.12 0.58
C ALA A 46 -4.98 4.15 -0.47
N ALA A 47 -5.78 5.20 -0.72
CA ALA A 47 -5.41 6.27 -1.64
C ALA A 47 -4.08 6.95 -1.25
N ARG A 48 -3.89 7.23 0.05
CA ARG A 48 -2.61 7.78 0.55
C ARG A 48 -1.46 6.79 0.43
N ALA A 49 -1.73 5.50 0.60
CA ALA A 49 -0.72 4.47 0.48
C ALA A 49 -0.25 4.31 -0.97
N GLU A 50 -1.17 4.37 -1.93
CA GLU A 50 -0.90 4.36 -3.37
C GLU A 50 -0.07 5.58 -3.81
N GLU A 51 -0.45 6.79 -3.39
CA GLU A 51 0.34 8.01 -3.62
C GLU A 51 1.78 7.85 -3.12
N ALA A 52 1.95 7.32 -1.90
CA ALA A 52 3.26 7.11 -1.29
C ALA A 52 4.08 6.01 -1.98
N ALA A 53 3.46 4.87 -2.32
CA ALA A 53 4.11 3.78 -3.02
C ALA A 53 4.61 4.23 -4.39
N GLY A 54 3.74 4.88 -5.17
CA GLY A 54 4.12 5.43 -6.47
C GLY A 54 5.23 6.48 -6.38
N PHE A 55 5.23 7.31 -5.33
CA PHE A 55 6.36 8.21 -5.07
C PHE A 55 7.67 7.45 -4.84
N LEU A 56 7.66 6.43 -3.97
CA LEU A 56 8.86 5.66 -3.63
C LEU A 56 9.43 4.92 -4.85
N LEU A 57 8.58 4.27 -5.64
CA LEU A 57 9.00 3.54 -6.83
C LEU A 57 9.62 4.47 -7.88
N ARG A 58 9.00 5.63 -8.14
CA ARG A 58 9.57 6.65 -9.03
C ARG A 58 10.87 7.25 -8.50
N ALA A 59 10.95 7.49 -7.18
CA ALA A 59 12.13 8.07 -6.56
C ALA A 59 13.33 7.12 -6.53
N THR A 60 13.08 5.80 -6.62
CA THR A 60 14.10 4.75 -6.58
C THR A 60 14.35 4.10 -7.93
N ASP A 61 13.64 4.53 -8.99
CA ASP A 61 13.69 3.95 -10.33
C ASP A 61 13.32 2.45 -10.35
N LEU A 62 12.43 2.05 -9.43
CA LEU A 62 11.94 0.68 -9.23
C LEU A 62 10.50 0.49 -9.74
N ALA A 63 9.92 1.49 -10.41
CA ALA A 63 8.61 1.32 -11.03
C ALA A 63 8.70 0.21 -12.08
N CYS A 64 7.86 -0.83 -11.95
CA CYS A 64 7.68 -1.80 -13.02
C CYS A 64 7.22 -1.06 -14.28
N GLU A 65 7.87 -1.31 -15.43
CA GLU A 65 7.55 -0.62 -16.69
C GLU A 65 6.17 -0.98 -17.27
N ASP A 66 5.41 -1.86 -16.60
CA ASP A 66 4.15 -2.43 -17.11
C ASP A 66 2.94 -1.47 -17.04
N ASP A 67 2.95 -0.44 -16.20
CA ASP A 67 1.79 0.49 -16.05
C ASP A 67 1.64 1.52 -17.19
N LEU A 68 2.73 1.77 -17.95
CA LEU A 68 2.71 2.74 -19.05
C LEU A 68 2.04 2.19 -20.30
N ASP A 69 2.08 0.86 -20.50
CA ASP A 69 1.53 0.22 -21.68
C ASP A 69 0.00 0.01 -21.59
N GLU A 70 -0.56 -0.12 -20.38
CA GLU A 70 -2.00 -0.32 -20.19
C GLU A 70 -2.78 1.02 -20.16
N GLN A 71 -2.18 2.12 -19.70
CA GLN A 71 -2.79 3.47 -19.76
C GLN A 71 -2.68 4.13 -21.15
N ALA A 72 -1.72 3.72 -21.98
CA ALA A 72 -1.60 4.21 -23.37
C ALA A 72 -2.57 3.50 -24.35
N ALA A 73 -3.19 2.40 -23.93
CA ALA A 73 -4.07 1.57 -24.75
C ALA A 73 -5.58 1.77 -24.50
N ALA A 74 -5.98 2.70 -23.62
CA ALA A 74 -7.38 3.04 -23.30
C ALA A 74 -7.76 4.45 -23.76
#